data_AF-F6EPI1-F1
#
_entry.id   AF-F6EPI1-F1
#
_cell.length_a   1.000
_cell.length_b   1.000
_cell.length_c   1.000
_cell.angle_alpha   90.00
_cell.angle_beta   90.00
_cell.angle_gamma   90.00
#
_symmetry.space_group_name_H-M   'P 1'
#
loop_
_entity.id
_entity.type
_entity.pdbx_description
1 polymer ?
#
loop_
_entity_poly.entity_id
_entity_poly.type
_entity_poly.pdbx_seq_one_letter_code
_entity_poly.pdbx_strand_id
1 'polypeptide(L)'
;MAILGDVALLRDGAGETEAAIDLRTGALLWHRPLVVWVDMIAFDGRNVLFAGSDAVRAVELRTGSTAWELRHPDGETSPASIAVTDDGFALMSPGAMTAYN
;
A
#
# COMPACT_ATOMS: atom_id res chain seq x y z
N MET A 1 -4.22 11.05 -2.58
CA MET A 1 -2.89 11.56 -2.98
C MET A 1 -2.04 11.67 -1.73
N ALA A 2 -0.79 11.20 -1.80
CA ALA A 2 0.19 11.36 -0.74
C ALA A 2 1.51 11.89 -1.32
N ILE A 3 2.29 12.60 -0.51
CA ILE A 3 3.63 13.08 -0.88
C ILE A 3 4.62 12.45 0.08
N LEU A 4 5.59 11.71 -0.47
CA LEU A 4 6.60 10.95 0.26
C LEU A 4 7.97 11.43 -0.21
N GLY A 5 8.52 12.43 0.49
CA GLY A 5 9.73 13.11 0.06
C GLY A 5 9.54 13.83 -1.27
N ASP A 6 10.29 13.40 -2.30
CA ASP A 6 10.25 13.94 -3.66
C ASP A 6 9.34 13.16 -4.61
N VAL A 7 8.53 12.25 -4.09
CA VAL A 7 7.59 11.45 -4.90
C VAL A 7 6.15 11.74 -4.49
N ALA A 8 5.28 11.98 -5.47
CA ALA A 8 3.84 12.02 -5.27
C ALA A 8 3.22 10.70 -5.68
N LEU A 9 2.42 10.13 -4.77
CA LEU A 9 1.53 9.00 -5.05
C LEU A 9 0.14 9.52 -5.43
N LEU A 10 -0.29 9.15 -6.62
CA LEU A 10 -1.60 9.46 -7.16
C LEU A 10 -2.45 8.20 -7.19
N ARG A 11 -3.73 8.37 -6.87
CA ARG A 11 -4.74 7.33 -6.97
C ARG A 11 -5.89 7.89 -7.79
N ASP A 12 -6.21 7.19 -8.86
CA ASP A 12 -7.42 7.42 -9.64
C ASP A 12 -8.43 6.34 -9.26
N GLY A 13 -9.40 6.72 -8.41
CA GLY A 13 -10.46 5.80 -7.99
C GLY A 13 -11.47 5.49 -9.08
N ALA A 14 -11.59 6.34 -10.12
CA ALA A 14 -12.53 6.12 -11.22
C ALA A 14 -11.88 5.33 -12.37
N GLY A 15 -10.62 5.62 -12.66
CA GLY A 15 -9.80 4.87 -13.61
C GLY A 15 -9.24 3.56 -13.05
N GLU A 16 -9.42 3.30 -11.76
CA GLU A 16 -8.86 2.16 -11.04
C GLU A 16 -7.34 2.05 -11.26
N THR A 17 -6.59 3.14 -11.02
CA THR A 17 -5.13 3.13 -11.15
C THR A 17 -4.40 3.83 -10.01
N GLU A 18 -3.13 3.46 -9.86
CA GLU A 18 -2.16 4.14 -9.01
C GLU A 18 -0.94 4.52 -9.83
N ALA A 19 -0.33 5.65 -9.47
CA ALA A 19 0.89 6.13 -10.08
C ALA A 19 1.82 6.77 -9.04
N ALA A 20 3.12 6.75 -9.35
CA ALA A 20 4.09 7.61 -8.69
C ALA A 20 4.70 8.58 -9.70
N ILE A 21 4.90 9.81 -9.25
CA ILE A 21 5.53 10.89 -10.02
C ILE A 21 6.69 11.45 -9.21
N ASP A 22 7.85 11.61 -9.85
CA ASP A 22 8.96 12.38 -9.32
C ASP A 22 8.59 13.87 -9.36
N LEU A 23 8.49 14.52 -8.20
CA LEU A 23 8.07 15.91 -8.07
C LEU A 23 9.12 16.92 -8.52
N ARG A 24 10.39 16.52 -8.65
CA ARG A 24 11.47 17.41 -9.11
C ARG A 24 11.40 17.59 -10.62
N THR A 25 11.03 16.53 -11.33
CA THR A 25 11.08 16.44 -12.79
C THR A 25 9.71 16.36 -13.44
N GLY A 26 8.67 16.00 -12.67
CA GLY A 26 7.35 15.65 -13.19
C GLY A 26 7.31 14.28 -13.89
N ALA A 27 8.39 13.49 -13.84
CA ALA A 27 8.47 12.23 -14.53
C ALA A 27 7.58 11.16 -13.87
N LEU A 28 6.83 10.42 -14.69
CA LEU A 28 6.13 9.23 -14.24
C LEU A 28 7.16 8.15 -13.87
N LEU A 29 7.19 7.75 -12.61
CA LEU A 29 8.05 6.68 -12.12
C LEU A 29 7.43 5.32 -12.44
N TRP A 30 6.14 5.17 -12.15
CA TRP A 30 5.36 3.98 -12.49
C TRP A 30 3.86 4.31 -12.52
N HIS A 31 3.11 3.45 -13.20
CA HIS A 31 1.65 3.48 -13.29
C HIS A 31 1.14 2.05 -13.41
N ARG A 32 0.10 1.72 -12.64
CA ARG A 32 -0.46 0.37 -12.62
C ARG A 32 -1.97 0.37 -12.34
N PRO A 33 -2.67 -0.69 -12.77
CA PRO A 33 -4.04 -0.94 -12.34
C PRO A 33 -4.13 -1.12 -10.82
N LEU A 34 -5.19 -0.60 -10.22
CA LEU A 34 -5.71 -0.99 -8.92
C LEU A 34 -6.34 -2.37 -9.08
N VAL A 35 -5.74 -3.38 -8.47
CA VAL A 35 -6.28 -4.75 -8.53
C VAL A 35 -7.46 -4.92 -7.56
N VAL A 36 -7.51 -4.11 -6.49
CA VAL A 36 -8.57 -4.07 -5.48
C VAL A 36 -8.62 -2.69 -4.82
N TRP A 37 -9.62 -2.42 -3.98
CA TRP A 37 -9.55 -1.27 -3.07
C TRP A 37 -8.39 -1.47 -2.08
N VAL A 38 -7.37 -0.62 -2.20
CA VAL A 38 -6.17 -0.58 -1.35
C VAL A 38 -6.06 0.79 -0.71
N ASP A 39 -5.96 0.88 0.60
CA ASP A 39 -5.60 2.12 1.27
C ASP A 39 -4.10 2.15 1.56
N MET A 40 -3.47 3.30 1.30
CA MET A 40 -2.10 3.55 1.71
C MET A 40 -2.08 3.76 3.22
N ILE A 41 -1.29 2.97 3.93
CA ILE A 41 -1.36 2.90 5.40
C ILE A 41 -0.04 3.23 6.09
N ALA A 42 1.10 3.09 5.40
CA ALA A 42 2.40 3.48 5.92
C ALA A 42 3.47 3.61 4.84
N PHE A 43 4.60 4.21 5.22
CA PHE A 43 5.81 4.34 4.41
C PHE A 43 7.04 4.21 5.30
N ASP A 44 7.97 3.31 4.96
CA ASP A 44 9.18 3.01 5.75
C ASP A 44 10.44 3.77 5.26
N GLY A 45 10.28 4.73 4.33
CA GLY A 45 11.40 5.39 3.65
C GLY A 45 11.79 4.76 2.30
N ARG A 46 11.31 3.56 2.00
CA ARG A 46 11.55 2.83 0.75
C ARG A 46 10.28 2.23 0.15
N ASN A 47 9.51 1.54 0.96
CA ASN A 47 8.30 0.84 0.59
C ASN A 47 7.07 1.54 1.15
N VAL A 48 6.04 1.56 0.33
CA VAL A 48 4.70 2.01 0.67
C VAL A 48 3.89 0.76 0.98
N LEU A 49 3.26 0.74 2.15
CA LEU A 49 2.34 -0.33 2.52
C LEU A 49 0.94 0.04 2.06
N PHE A 50 0.36 -0.88 1.29
CA PHE A 50 -1.01 -0.84 0.82
C PHE A 50 -1.79 -1.98 1.47
N ALA A 51 -2.87 -1.67 2.18
CA ALA A 51 -3.79 -2.67 2.71
C ALA A 51 -4.99 -2.78 1.78
N GLY A 52 -5.07 -3.92 1.08
CA GLY A 52 -6.16 -4.26 0.20
C GLY A 52 -7.14 -5.23 0.86
N SER A 53 -8.28 -5.38 0.20
CA SER A 53 -9.28 -6.39 0.57
C SER A 53 -8.75 -7.83 0.50
N ASP A 54 -7.74 -8.11 -0.33
CA ASP A 54 -7.22 -9.47 -0.56
C ASP A 54 -5.85 -9.71 0.09
N ALA A 55 -5.06 -8.67 0.26
CA ALA A 55 -3.71 -8.75 0.78
C ALA A 55 -3.20 -7.39 1.28
N VAL A 56 -2.20 -7.44 2.15
CA VAL A 56 -1.28 -6.32 2.41
C VAL A 56 -0.07 -6.45 1.50
N ARG A 57 0.34 -5.35 0.88
CA ARG A 57 1.48 -5.30 -0.05
C ARG A 57 2.44 -4.20 0.32
N ALA A 58 3.73 -4.52 0.34
CA ALA A 58 4.77 -3.51 0.31
C ALA A 58 5.22 -3.30 -1.13
N VAL A 59 5.21 -2.04 -1.56
CA VAL A 59 5.56 -1.65 -2.92
C VAL A 59 6.67 -0.62 -2.85
N GLU A 60 7.77 -0.89 -3.54
CA GLU A 60 8.91 0.02 -3.56
C GLU A 60 8.53 1.32 -4.29
N LEU A 61 8.75 2.45 -3.63
CA LEU A 61 8.19 3.75 -4.00
C LEU A 61 8.66 4.23 -5.37
N ARG A 62 9.90 3.93 -5.79
CA ARG A 62 10.48 4.50 -7.02
C ARG A 62 10.25 3.65 -8.26
N THR A 63 10.04 2.35 -8.11
CA THR A 63 9.91 1.39 -9.21
C THR A 63 8.51 0.81 -9.33
N GLY A 64 7.72 0.86 -8.25
CA GLY A 64 6.39 0.27 -8.21
C GLY A 64 6.40 -1.26 -8.10
N SER A 65 7.58 -1.85 -7.89
CA SER A 65 7.75 -3.29 -7.72
C SER A 65 7.22 -3.73 -6.36
N THR A 66 6.45 -4.82 -6.32
CA THR A 66 6.05 -5.45 -5.07
C THR A 66 7.27 -6.07 -4.40
N ALA A 67 7.67 -5.55 -3.23
CA ALA A 67 8.74 -6.12 -2.43
C ALA A 67 8.30 -7.41 -1.74
N TRP A 68 7.08 -7.41 -1.20
CA TRP A 68 6.41 -8.60 -0.65
C TRP A 68 4.89 -8.42 -0.63
N GLU A 69 4.18 -9.54 -0.50
CA GLU A 69 2.73 -9.60 -0.38
C GLU A 69 2.35 -10.60 0.73
N LEU A 70 1.41 -10.20 1.57
CA LEU A 70 0.80 -11.03 2.60
C LEU A 70 -0.70 -11.12 2.31
N ARG A 71 -1.16 -12.31 1.92
CA ARG A 71 -2.59 -12.57 1.67
C ARG A 71 -3.32 -12.77 2.99
N HIS A 72 -4.54 -12.24 3.08
CA HIS A 72 -5.39 -12.48 4.24
C HIS A 72 -5.76 -13.96 4.31
N PRO A 73 -5.73 -14.59 5.50
CA PRO A 73 -6.25 -15.94 5.69
C PRO A 73 -7.75 -15.99 5.33
N ASP A 74 -8.19 -17.13 4.81
CA ASP A 74 -9.61 -17.53 4.72
C ASP A 74 -10.53 -16.66 3.84
N GLY A 75 -9.97 -15.85 2.94
CA GLY A 75 -10.78 -15.03 2.03
C GLY A 75 -11.50 -13.87 2.72
N GLU A 76 -11.05 -13.47 3.92
CA GLU A 76 -11.47 -12.20 4.51
C GLU A 76 -11.17 -11.06 3.53
N THR A 77 -12.20 -10.25 3.29
CA THR A 77 -12.20 -9.23 2.23
C THR A 77 -11.79 -7.85 2.73
N SER A 78 -11.41 -7.67 4.00
CA SER A 78 -10.71 -6.48 4.49
C SER A 78 -10.45 -6.58 5.99
N PRO A 79 -9.26 -6.20 6.49
CA PRO A 79 -9.11 -5.94 7.91
C PRO A 79 -10.02 -4.77 8.31
N ALA A 80 -10.63 -4.85 9.50
CA ALA A 80 -11.43 -3.77 10.08
C ALA A 80 -10.56 -2.56 10.47
N SER A 81 -9.28 -2.80 10.79
CA SER A 81 -8.29 -1.74 11.04
C SER A 81 -6.88 -2.28 10.90
N ILE A 82 -5.95 -1.38 10.62
CA ILE A 82 -4.51 -1.65 10.62
C ILE A 82 -3.80 -0.64 11.50
N ALA A 83 -2.86 -1.12 12.30
CA ALA A 83 -1.91 -0.29 13.04
C ALA A 83 -0.50 -0.58 12.53
N VAL A 84 0.29 0.46 12.30
CA VAL A 84 1.69 0.33 11.84
C VAL A 84 2.61 0.91 12.91
N THR A 85 3.72 0.22 13.16
CA THR A 85 4.82 0.65 14.03
C THR A 85 6.12 0.68 13.23
N ASP A 86 7.21 1.14 13.85
CA ASP A 86 8.53 1.15 13.20
C ASP A 86 9.04 -0.26 12.86
N ASP A 87 8.59 -1.27 13.63
CA ASP A 87 9.07 -2.65 13.55
C ASP A 87 8.05 -3.62 12.92
N GLY A 88 6.93 -3.13 12.38
CA GLY A 88 5.92 -4.00 11.82
C GLY A 88 4.51 -3.41 11.69
N PHE A 89 3.53 -4.29 11.52
CA PHE A 89 2.12 -3.90 11.48
C PHE A 89 1.22 -4.97 12.08
N ALA A 90 0.07 -4.54 12.60
CA ALA A 90 -0.99 -5.41 13.08
C ALA A 90 -2.25 -5.24 12.24
N LEU A 91 -2.83 -6.36 11.82
CA LEU A 91 -4.13 -6.44 11.20
C LEU A 91 -5.16 -6.83 12.25
N MET A 92 -6.21 -6.02 12.39
CA MET A 92 -7.40 -6.39 13.14
C MET A 92 -8.52 -6.79 12.19
N SER A 93 -9.06 -7.97 12.42
CA SER A 93 -10.25 -8.50 11.77
C SER A 93 -11.34 -8.79 12.81
N PRO A 94 -12.61 -8.97 12.42
CA PRO A 94 -13.65 -9.36 13.36
C PRO A 94 -13.29 -10.67 14.09
N GLY A 95 -12.96 -10.56 15.38
CA GLY A 95 -12.62 -11.72 16.23
C GLY A 95 -11.16 -12.18 16.18
N ALA A 96 -10.27 -11.50 15.45
CA ALA A 96 -8.85 -11.83 15.39
C ALA A 96 -7.95 -10.59 15.29
N MET A 97 -6.75 -10.69 15.86
CA MET A 97 -5.68 -9.73 15.65
C MET A 97 -4.39 -10.49 15.35
N THR A 98 -3.76 -10.16 14.23
CA THR A 98 -2.51 -10.78 13.79
C THR A 98 -1.45 -9.72 13.62
N ALA A 99 -0.31 -9.89 14.28
CA ALA A 99 0.83 -8.99 14.20
C ALA A 99 1.93 -9.60 13.32
N TYR A 100 2.57 -8.75 12.54
CA TYR A 100 3.67 -9.07 11.62
C TYR A 100 4.84 -8.15 11.95
N ASN A 101 6.04 -8.73 12.09
CA ASN A 101 7.31 -8.03 12.32
C ASN A 101 8.20 -8.17 11.08
#